data_AF-Q72QH7-F1
#
_entry.id   AF-Q72QH7-F1
#
_cell.length_a   1.000
_cell.length_b   1.000
_cell.length_c   1.000
_cell.angle_alpha   90.00
_cell.angle_beta   90.00
_cell.angle_gamma   90.00
#
_symmetry.space_group_name_H-M   'P 1'
#
loop_
_entity.id
_entity.type
_entity.pdbx_description
1 polymer ?
#
loop_
_entity_poly.entity_id
_entity_poly.type
_entity_poly.pdbx_seq_one_letter_code
_entity_poly.pdbx_strand_id
1 'polypeptide(L)'
;MYEIEKKFMSTHFSLKSASVITDYLFKFRIFSLPAICWICSTLIGFGTVNGRLSLFVIGLSFIISIFLLKNIKWNISSTFSFLLVISFLLAYFFFYKTPNMPQHLDGKLNPILYVFKAFPTLFSFFIIFALPSLKQKKLFFIGIALGMFVFAIINSIATLVYLEPPYYGKAYHFFYKMEYNSPGITILASMLPIVLFCFNGYLLKIDKKLKWQNVFFLFVFLISLFISFLFSARTFFFLIIANIIILVLIRLWKIYSIPNKGIYYKFIIGFLILFVSCSSIYFFLKETYIGQRIMNGIYSEKLNHHVDYWNTIKKDFFIYPKITIGSEYTFWYHNIFFDSHKTSGPITALILYIYSVFIFLIALKKSLKRDYRSFRYFHFYICFIPYLMTTIPWESSESQMVALFAGLGALITTVDDQTPEM
;
A
#
# COMPACT_ATOMS: atom_id res chain seq x y z
N MET A 1 0.39 -48.66 -41.00
CA MET A 1 0.46 -47.18 -40.89
C MET A 1 -0.63 -46.67 -39.95
N TYR A 2 -0.64 -47.13 -38.69
CA TYR A 2 -1.65 -46.73 -37.69
C TYR A 2 -1.13 -46.95 -36.24
N GLU A 3 0.18 -46.94 -36.02
CA GLU A 3 0.79 -47.20 -34.70
C GLU A 3 1.96 -46.27 -34.34
N ILE A 4 2.21 -45.23 -35.15
CA ILE A 4 3.29 -44.25 -34.89
C ILE A 4 2.75 -42.89 -34.42
N GLU A 5 1.47 -42.59 -34.65
CA GLU A 5 0.87 -41.29 -34.26
C GLU A 5 0.44 -41.20 -32.78
N LYS A 6 0.39 -42.29 -32.02
CA LYS A 6 -0.01 -42.24 -30.60
C LYS A 6 1.13 -41.95 -29.62
N LYS A 7 2.38 -41.88 -30.09
CA LYS A 7 3.55 -41.68 -29.22
C LYS A 7 4.02 -40.22 -29.11
N PHE A 8 3.35 -39.27 -29.78
CA PHE A 8 3.75 -37.86 -29.79
C PHE A 8 2.76 -36.88 -29.12
N MET A 9 1.67 -37.38 -28.52
CA MET A 9 0.68 -36.55 -27.81
C MET A 9 0.44 -36.97 -26.35
N SER A 10 1.49 -37.37 -25.63
CA SER A 10 1.39 -37.57 -24.17
C SER A 10 2.62 -37.10 -23.40
N THR A 11 3.14 -35.91 -23.70
CA THR A 11 3.89 -35.14 -22.70
C THR A 11 2.91 -34.38 -21.81
N HIS A 12 2.00 -35.12 -21.17
CA HIS A 12 1.41 -34.65 -19.92
C HIS A 12 2.55 -34.66 -18.90
N PHE A 13 3.15 -33.49 -18.67
CA PHE A 13 3.93 -33.24 -17.47
C PHE A 13 3.02 -33.55 -16.28
N SER A 14 3.13 -34.76 -15.72
CA SER A 14 2.24 -35.17 -14.65
C SER A 14 2.50 -34.26 -13.44
N LEU A 15 1.45 -33.74 -12.81
CA LEU A 15 1.55 -33.00 -11.54
C LEU A 15 2.28 -33.78 -10.43
N LYS A 16 2.51 -35.10 -10.62
CA LYS A 16 3.35 -35.95 -9.78
C LYS A 16 4.85 -35.65 -9.91
N SER A 17 5.37 -35.32 -11.09
CA SER A 17 6.81 -35.00 -11.23
C SER A 17 7.15 -33.64 -10.59
N ALA A 18 6.20 -32.70 -10.61
CA ALA A 18 6.30 -31.47 -9.83
C ALA A 18 6.35 -31.75 -8.32
N SER A 19 5.63 -32.77 -7.82
CA SER A 19 5.62 -33.10 -6.38
C SER A 19 6.97 -33.62 -5.88
N VAL A 20 7.69 -34.37 -6.71
CA VAL A 20 9.01 -34.93 -6.35
C VAL A 20 10.08 -33.84 -6.30
N ILE A 21 10.05 -32.87 -7.23
CA ILE A 21 10.96 -31.71 -7.22
C ILE A 21 10.64 -30.79 -6.03
N THR A 22 9.36 -30.61 -5.68
CA THR A 22 8.95 -29.84 -4.51
C THR A 22 9.35 -30.48 -3.20
N ASP A 23 9.22 -31.81 -3.06
CA ASP A 23 9.68 -32.49 -1.84
C ASP A 23 11.21 -32.40 -1.69
N TYR A 24 11.95 -32.24 -2.79
CA TYR A 24 13.41 -32.05 -2.77
C TYR A 24 13.82 -30.62 -2.37
N LEU A 25 13.15 -29.59 -2.90
CA LEU A 25 13.42 -28.18 -2.54
C LEU A 25 13.09 -27.88 -1.07
N PHE A 26 12.05 -28.51 -0.53
CA PHE A 26 11.58 -28.31 0.84
C PHE A 26 12.11 -29.38 1.83
N LYS A 27 12.90 -30.35 1.37
CA LYS A 27 13.55 -31.38 2.23
C LYS A 27 14.56 -30.77 3.21
N PHE A 28 15.15 -29.63 2.85
CA PHE A 28 15.92 -28.81 3.77
C PHE A 28 14.95 -28.09 4.70
N ARG A 29 14.86 -28.57 5.96
CA ARG A 29 14.05 -27.99 7.06
C ARG A 29 14.27 -26.47 7.32
N ILE A 30 15.20 -25.84 6.61
CA ILE A 30 15.54 -24.40 6.65
C ILE A 30 14.56 -23.57 5.79
N PHE A 31 13.98 -24.13 4.72
CA PHE A 31 13.07 -23.41 3.81
C PHE A 31 11.63 -23.89 3.97
N SER A 32 10.98 -23.50 5.06
CA SER A 32 9.53 -23.74 5.21
C SER A 32 8.73 -22.83 4.26
N LEU A 33 7.55 -23.28 3.79
CA LEU A 33 6.66 -22.45 2.95
C LEU A 33 6.39 -21.06 3.55
N PRO A 34 6.11 -20.90 4.87
CA PRO A 34 5.97 -19.58 5.47
C PRO A 34 7.21 -18.69 5.34
N ALA A 35 8.42 -19.26 5.49
CA ALA A 35 9.67 -18.50 5.35
C ALA A 35 9.88 -18.05 3.90
N ILE A 36 9.62 -18.92 2.93
CA ILE A 36 9.71 -18.57 1.50
C ILE A 36 8.68 -17.51 1.13
N CYS A 37 7.44 -17.66 1.60
CA CYS A 37 6.39 -16.66 1.42
C CYS A 37 6.77 -15.30 2.03
N TRP A 38 7.44 -15.29 3.19
CA TRP A 38 7.92 -14.06 3.84
C TRP A 38 9.05 -13.38 3.05
N ILE A 39 10.00 -14.15 2.53
CA ILE A 39 11.06 -13.61 1.66
C ILE A 39 10.44 -13.06 0.38
N CYS A 40 9.54 -13.83 -0.25
CA CYS A 40 8.86 -13.44 -1.46
C CYS A 40 8.05 -12.14 -1.28
N SER A 41 7.27 -12.02 -0.21
CA SER A 41 6.49 -10.82 0.05
C SER A 41 7.37 -9.59 0.30
N THR A 42 8.46 -9.75 1.06
CA THR A 42 9.45 -8.69 1.26
C THR A 42 10.06 -8.23 -0.06
N LEU A 43 10.38 -9.16 -0.96
CA LEU A 43 10.94 -8.82 -2.26
C LEU A 43 9.92 -8.18 -3.21
N ILE A 44 8.65 -8.61 -3.19
CA ILE A 44 7.54 -7.91 -3.88
C ILE A 44 7.45 -6.46 -3.38
N GLY A 45 7.48 -6.29 -2.07
CA GLY A 45 7.45 -4.98 -1.42
C GLY A 45 8.66 -4.12 -1.72
N PHE A 46 9.82 -4.72 -1.95
CA PHE A 46 11.05 -4.02 -2.33
C PHE A 46 10.97 -3.36 -3.71
N GLY A 47 10.11 -3.89 -4.59
CA GLY A 47 9.81 -3.34 -5.91
C GLY A 47 10.75 -3.79 -7.01
N THR A 48 10.49 -3.30 -8.23
CA THR A 48 11.28 -3.60 -9.43
C THR A 48 12.48 -2.68 -9.53
N VAL A 49 13.62 -3.15 -9.04
CA VAL A 49 14.84 -2.35 -8.88
C VAL A 49 15.92 -2.66 -9.93
N ASN A 50 16.01 -3.92 -10.36
CA ASN A 50 16.86 -4.38 -11.45
C ASN A 50 16.11 -5.52 -12.17
N GLY A 51 16.25 -5.63 -13.49
CA GLY A 51 15.62 -6.69 -14.29
C GLY A 51 15.89 -8.10 -13.75
N ARG A 52 17.12 -8.39 -13.26
CA ARG A 52 17.47 -9.71 -12.72
C ARG A 52 16.75 -10.03 -11.41
N LEU A 53 16.75 -9.09 -10.46
CA LEU A 53 16.06 -9.28 -9.18
C LEU A 53 14.55 -9.39 -9.43
N SER A 54 14.00 -8.52 -10.28
CA SER A 54 12.58 -8.54 -10.63
C SER A 54 12.16 -9.88 -11.25
N LEU A 55 12.96 -10.42 -12.17
CA LEU A 55 12.76 -11.76 -12.74
C LEU A 55 12.78 -12.86 -11.68
N PHE A 56 13.73 -12.81 -10.75
CA PHE A 56 13.80 -13.76 -9.64
C PHE A 56 12.54 -13.69 -8.76
N VAL A 57 12.08 -12.50 -8.40
CA VAL A 57 10.85 -12.31 -7.59
C VAL A 57 9.63 -12.87 -8.32
N ILE A 58 9.52 -12.62 -9.63
CA ILE A 58 8.42 -13.11 -10.46
C ILE A 58 8.45 -14.64 -10.56
N GLY A 59 9.62 -15.23 -10.82
CA GLY A 59 9.80 -16.68 -10.85
C GLY A 59 9.45 -17.32 -9.51
N LEU A 60 9.92 -16.75 -8.40
CA LEU A 60 9.61 -17.22 -7.05
C LEU A 60 8.10 -17.13 -6.75
N SER A 61 7.49 -15.98 -7.08
CA SER A 61 6.06 -15.75 -6.89
C SER A 61 5.21 -16.73 -7.71
N PHE A 62 5.64 -17.03 -8.93
CA PHE A 62 4.99 -18.00 -9.81
C PHE A 62 5.05 -19.42 -9.24
N ILE A 63 6.22 -19.85 -8.77
CA ILE A 63 6.39 -21.18 -8.13
C ILE A 63 5.50 -21.30 -6.88
N ILE A 64 5.50 -20.29 -6.02
CA ILE A 64 4.64 -20.25 -4.82
C ILE A 64 3.17 -20.30 -5.24
N SER A 65 2.79 -19.54 -6.27
CA SER A 65 1.41 -19.51 -6.76
C SER A 65 0.96 -20.88 -7.28
N ILE A 66 1.79 -21.57 -8.07
CA ILE A 66 1.49 -22.94 -8.52
C ILE A 66 1.31 -23.87 -7.33
N PHE A 67 2.17 -23.76 -6.32
CA PHE A 67 2.07 -24.59 -5.13
C PHE A 67 0.75 -24.36 -4.36
N LEU A 68 0.35 -23.09 -4.24
CA LEU A 68 -0.86 -22.70 -3.51
C LEU A 68 -2.17 -22.98 -4.27
N LEU A 69 -2.15 -23.20 -5.59
CA LEU A 69 -3.34 -23.53 -6.40
C LEU A 69 -4.18 -24.66 -5.79
N LYS A 70 -3.54 -25.65 -5.18
CA LYS A 70 -4.21 -26.82 -4.59
C LYS A 70 -5.09 -26.49 -3.38
N ASN A 71 -4.88 -25.33 -2.74
CA ASN A 71 -5.55 -24.95 -1.50
C ASN A 71 -6.67 -23.92 -1.72
N ILE A 72 -6.98 -23.59 -2.97
CA ILE A 72 -7.87 -22.48 -3.30
C ILE A 72 -9.34 -22.86 -3.17
N LYS A 73 -10.09 -22.06 -2.42
CA LYS A 73 -11.55 -22.01 -2.45
C LYS A 73 -11.99 -20.67 -3.02
N TRP A 74 -12.55 -20.68 -4.22
CA TRP A 74 -13.08 -19.47 -4.85
C TRP A 74 -14.38 -19.05 -4.21
N ASN A 75 -14.47 -17.76 -3.85
CA ASN A 75 -15.71 -17.12 -3.48
C ASN A 75 -16.02 -15.99 -4.47
N ILE A 76 -17.30 -15.63 -4.60
CA ILE A 76 -17.77 -14.67 -5.61
C ILE A 76 -17.04 -13.33 -5.46
N SER A 77 -16.87 -12.84 -4.22
CA SER A 77 -16.23 -11.56 -3.96
C SER A 77 -14.76 -11.53 -4.39
N SER A 78 -14.00 -12.58 -4.07
CA SER A 78 -12.58 -12.68 -4.41
C SER A 78 -12.40 -12.92 -5.91
N THR A 79 -13.30 -13.69 -6.53
CA THR A 79 -13.31 -13.91 -7.99
C THR A 79 -13.53 -12.59 -8.73
N PHE A 80 -14.56 -11.84 -8.36
CA PHE A 80 -14.84 -10.54 -8.97
C PHE A 80 -13.70 -9.55 -8.74
N SER A 81 -13.14 -9.51 -7.52
CA SER A 81 -11.98 -8.66 -7.21
C SER A 81 -10.76 -9.03 -8.04
N PHE A 82 -10.47 -10.32 -8.20
CA PHE A 82 -9.37 -10.80 -9.04
C PHE A 82 -9.56 -10.44 -10.52
N LEU A 83 -10.78 -10.59 -11.04
CA LEU A 83 -11.12 -10.20 -12.40
C LEU A 83 -10.93 -8.69 -12.62
N LEU A 84 -11.28 -7.85 -11.64
CA LEU A 84 -11.02 -6.42 -11.71
C LEU A 84 -9.52 -6.09 -11.72
N VAL A 85 -8.71 -6.78 -10.90
CA VAL A 85 -7.24 -6.61 -10.92
C VAL A 85 -6.67 -7.01 -12.27
N ILE A 86 -7.05 -8.16 -12.83
CA ILE A 86 -6.61 -8.59 -14.16
C ILE A 86 -7.06 -7.59 -15.22
N SER A 87 -8.33 -7.19 -15.21
CA SER A 87 -8.88 -6.24 -16.18
C SER A 87 -8.15 -4.90 -16.11
N PHE A 88 -7.84 -4.42 -14.91
CA PHE A 88 -7.03 -3.22 -14.71
C PHE A 88 -5.64 -3.39 -15.32
N LEU A 89 -4.92 -4.47 -15.00
CA LEU A 89 -3.56 -4.70 -15.52
C LEU A 89 -3.53 -4.84 -17.04
N LEU A 90 -4.53 -5.50 -17.64
CA LEU A 90 -4.67 -5.64 -19.09
C LEU A 90 -5.00 -4.31 -19.76
N ALA A 91 -5.99 -3.57 -19.24
CA ALA A 91 -6.35 -2.26 -19.78
C ALA A 91 -5.20 -1.26 -19.64
N TYR A 92 -4.53 -1.27 -18.48
CA TYR A 92 -3.34 -0.46 -18.21
C TYR A 92 -2.21 -0.80 -19.19
N PHE A 93 -2.11 -2.06 -19.68
CA PHE A 93 -1.07 -2.47 -20.63
C PHE A 93 -1.42 -2.11 -22.07
N PHE A 94 -2.59 -2.55 -22.54
CA PHE A 94 -2.97 -2.41 -23.95
C PHE A 94 -3.26 -0.96 -24.35
N PHE A 95 -3.70 -0.14 -23.39
CA PHE A 95 -3.98 1.28 -23.64
C PHE A 95 -2.84 2.20 -23.20
N TYR A 96 -1.70 1.65 -22.76
CA TYR A 96 -0.58 2.45 -22.28
C TYR A 96 -0.07 3.43 -23.36
N LYS A 97 0.04 4.69 -22.98
CA LYS A 97 0.58 5.80 -23.75
C LYS A 97 1.66 6.46 -22.91
N THR A 98 2.82 6.67 -23.52
CA THR A 98 3.90 7.41 -22.88
C THR A 98 3.43 8.82 -22.55
N PRO A 99 3.54 9.26 -21.28
CA PRO A 99 3.21 10.63 -20.92
C PRO A 99 4.19 11.61 -21.59
N ASN A 100 3.69 12.73 -22.12
CA ASN A 100 4.56 13.83 -22.56
C ASN A 100 5.26 14.43 -21.32
N MET A 101 6.55 14.11 -21.14
CA MET A 101 7.41 14.65 -20.09
C MET A 101 8.33 15.75 -20.63
N PRO A 102 8.83 16.68 -19.79
CA PRO A 102 9.89 17.60 -20.17
C PRO A 102 11.09 16.86 -20.77
N GLN A 103 11.77 17.45 -21.77
CA GLN A 103 12.87 16.79 -22.50
C GLN A 103 14.02 16.25 -21.63
N HIS A 104 14.18 16.76 -20.40
CA HIS A 104 15.19 16.30 -19.44
C HIS A 104 14.76 15.09 -18.58
N LEU A 105 13.51 14.65 -18.67
CA LEU A 105 12.95 13.49 -17.98
C LEU A 105 12.51 12.46 -19.01
N ASP A 106 13.30 11.39 -19.20
CA ASP A 106 12.93 10.29 -20.10
C ASP A 106 11.84 9.42 -19.44
N GLY A 107 10.58 9.76 -19.73
CA GLY A 107 9.39 9.06 -19.24
C GLY A 107 9.02 7.81 -20.05
N LYS A 108 9.85 7.39 -21.02
CA LYS A 108 9.57 6.21 -21.85
C LYS A 108 9.71 4.93 -21.03
N LEU A 109 8.59 4.38 -20.58
CA LEU A 109 8.53 3.03 -20.04
C LEU A 109 8.61 2.01 -21.17
N ASN A 110 9.68 1.22 -21.19
CA ASN A 110 9.78 0.05 -22.05
C ASN A 110 8.63 -0.93 -21.70
N PRO A 111 7.85 -1.43 -22.69
CA PRO A 111 6.77 -2.39 -22.47
C PRO A 111 7.18 -3.62 -21.63
N ILE A 112 8.44 -4.05 -21.73
CA ILE A 112 8.98 -5.16 -20.95
C ILE A 112 9.08 -4.79 -19.45
N LEU A 113 9.53 -3.58 -19.13
CA LEU A 113 9.61 -3.09 -17.74
C LEU A 113 8.22 -2.97 -17.13
N TYR A 114 7.24 -2.60 -17.93
CA TYR A 114 5.84 -2.55 -17.51
C TYR A 114 5.34 -3.94 -17.11
N VAL A 115 5.58 -4.97 -17.93
CA VAL A 115 5.18 -6.36 -17.63
C VAL A 115 5.79 -6.82 -16.31
N PHE A 116 7.05 -6.46 -16.04
CA PHE A 116 7.70 -6.75 -14.76
C PHE A 116 7.06 -6.05 -13.55
N LYS A 117 6.45 -4.87 -13.72
CA LYS A 117 5.71 -4.17 -12.66
C LYS A 117 4.34 -4.78 -12.40
N ALA A 118 3.68 -5.36 -13.41
CA ALA A 118 2.34 -5.94 -13.30
C ALA A 118 2.31 -7.27 -12.53
N PHE A 119 3.33 -8.12 -12.70
CA PHE A 119 3.38 -9.44 -12.05
C PHE A 119 3.36 -9.37 -10.51
N PRO A 120 4.16 -8.53 -9.83
CA PRO A 120 4.08 -8.36 -8.38
C PRO A 120 2.67 -8.00 -7.90
N THR A 121 1.92 -7.19 -8.66
CA THR A 121 0.53 -6.86 -8.34
C THR A 121 -0.38 -8.09 -8.40
N LEU A 122 -0.31 -8.85 -9.49
CA LEU A 122 -1.10 -10.07 -9.69
C LEU A 122 -0.80 -11.10 -8.60
N PHE A 123 0.49 -11.35 -8.34
CA PHE A 123 0.91 -12.34 -7.36
C PHE A 123 0.64 -11.92 -5.92
N SER A 124 0.70 -10.63 -5.60
CA SER A 124 0.29 -10.12 -4.29
C SER A 124 -1.16 -10.50 -3.99
N PHE A 125 -2.07 -10.26 -4.93
CA PHE A 125 -3.47 -10.68 -4.78
C PHE A 125 -3.58 -12.20 -4.65
N PHE A 126 -3.03 -12.92 -5.61
CA PHE A 126 -3.23 -14.36 -5.74
C PHE A 126 -2.65 -15.13 -4.54
N ILE A 127 -1.44 -14.83 -4.11
CA ILE A 127 -0.78 -15.52 -2.99
C ILE A 127 -1.55 -15.25 -1.69
N ILE A 128 -1.92 -14.00 -1.40
CA ILE A 128 -2.73 -13.68 -0.21
C ILE A 128 -4.08 -14.39 -0.27
N PHE A 129 -4.70 -14.45 -1.44
CA PHE A 129 -5.96 -15.16 -1.62
C PHE A 129 -5.83 -16.66 -1.30
N ALA A 130 -4.78 -17.30 -1.84
CA ALA A 130 -4.57 -18.75 -1.81
C ALA A 130 -3.90 -19.28 -0.53
N LEU A 131 -3.31 -18.41 0.30
CA LEU A 131 -2.71 -18.82 1.57
C LEU A 131 -3.76 -19.44 2.51
N PRO A 132 -3.49 -20.59 3.15
CA PRO A 132 -4.51 -21.34 3.88
C PRO A 132 -4.91 -20.72 5.22
N SER A 133 -4.01 -19.98 5.89
CA SER A 133 -4.29 -19.39 7.20
C SER A 133 -4.30 -17.87 7.20
N LEU A 134 -5.19 -17.27 7.98
CA LEU A 134 -5.28 -15.82 8.15
C LEU A 134 -3.96 -15.22 8.65
N LYS A 135 -3.27 -15.93 9.54
CA LYS A 135 -1.96 -15.53 10.07
C LYS A 135 -0.94 -15.42 8.94
N GLN A 136 -0.88 -16.39 8.03
CA GLN A 136 0.00 -16.35 6.86
C GLN A 136 -0.39 -15.22 5.91
N LYS A 137 -1.68 -15.01 5.65
CA LYS A 137 -2.17 -13.89 4.82
C LYS A 137 -1.72 -12.53 5.36
N LYS A 138 -1.92 -12.29 6.66
CA LYS A 138 -1.48 -11.07 7.36
C LYS A 138 0.04 -10.91 7.32
N LEU A 139 0.79 -11.99 7.58
CA LEU A 139 2.25 -11.95 7.53
C LEU A 139 2.75 -11.65 6.12
N PHE A 140 2.18 -12.27 5.09
CA PHE A 140 2.53 -11.97 3.70
C PHE A 140 2.31 -10.48 3.40
N PHE A 141 1.15 -9.94 3.76
CA PHE A 141 0.83 -8.52 3.59
C PHE A 141 1.77 -7.58 4.36
N ILE A 142 2.10 -7.90 5.61
CA ILE A 142 3.09 -7.15 6.42
C ILE A 142 4.48 -7.22 5.75
N GLY A 143 4.87 -8.36 5.19
CA GLY A 143 6.14 -8.51 4.48
C GLY A 143 6.23 -7.60 3.25
N ILE A 144 5.15 -7.41 2.48
CA ILE A 144 5.11 -6.41 1.40
C ILE A 144 5.40 -5.01 1.96
N ALA A 145 4.69 -4.61 3.01
CA ALA A 145 4.92 -3.29 3.62
C ALA A 145 6.34 -3.16 4.21
N LEU A 146 6.94 -4.25 4.70
CA LEU A 146 8.32 -4.27 5.17
C LEU A 146 9.31 -4.05 4.02
N GLY A 147 9.11 -4.70 2.87
CA GLY A 147 9.92 -4.47 1.68
C GLY A 147 9.91 -3.00 1.24
N MET A 148 8.72 -2.39 1.25
CA MET A 148 8.53 -0.96 0.94
C MET A 148 9.32 -0.08 1.92
N PHE A 149 9.21 -0.38 3.21
CA PHE A 149 9.90 0.34 4.27
C PHE A 149 11.44 0.24 4.16
N VAL A 150 11.98 -0.95 3.90
CA VAL A 150 13.43 -1.15 3.70
C VAL A 150 13.92 -0.38 2.47
N PHE A 151 13.18 -0.42 1.36
CA PHE A 151 13.50 0.36 0.17
C PHE A 151 13.52 1.88 0.47
N ALA A 152 12.56 2.37 1.25
CA ALA A 152 12.52 3.77 1.66
C ALA A 152 13.72 4.18 2.51
N ILE A 153 14.15 3.33 3.46
CA ILE A 153 15.36 3.58 4.26
C ILE A 153 16.59 3.70 3.36
N ILE A 154 16.81 2.74 2.46
CA ILE A 154 17.99 2.71 1.59
C ILE A 154 18.08 4.00 0.75
N ASN A 155 16.97 4.40 0.12
CA ASN A 155 16.97 5.61 -0.70
C ASN A 155 17.01 6.90 0.13
N SER A 156 16.51 6.89 1.37
CA SER A 156 16.65 8.03 2.29
C SER A 156 18.11 8.23 2.68
N ILE A 157 18.82 7.15 3.02
CA ILE A 157 20.26 7.18 3.31
C ILE A 157 21.03 7.65 2.07
N ALA A 158 20.73 7.08 0.90
CA ALA A 158 21.38 7.49 -0.33
C ALA A 158 21.13 8.98 -0.65
N THR A 159 19.92 9.48 -0.41
CA THR A 159 19.61 10.91 -0.56
C THR A 159 20.47 11.77 0.35
N LEU A 160 20.63 11.39 1.62
CA LEU A 160 21.49 12.13 2.57
C LEU A 160 22.97 12.12 2.19
N VAL A 161 23.44 11.08 1.51
CA VAL A 161 24.84 10.93 1.10
C VAL A 161 25.13 11.68 -0.21
N TYR A 162 24.19 11.66 -1.16
CA TYR A 162 24.45 12.12 -2.53
C TYR A 162 23.83 13.46 -2.88
N LEU A 163 22.89 13.98 -2.08
CA LEU A 163 22.20 15.23 -2.34
C LEU A 163 22.32 16.19 -1.15
N GLU A 164 22.29 17.48 -1.45
CA GLU A 164 22.22 18.53 -0.43
C GLU A 164 20.74 18.90 -0.14
N PRO A 165 20.42 19.31 1.10
CA PRO A 165 19.09 19.80 1.43
C PRO A 165 18.78 21.14 0.70
N PRO A 166 17.49 21.47 0.48
CA PRO A 166 16.28 20.79 0.93
C PRO A 166 15.86 19.60 0.05
N TYR A 167 15.34 18.53 0.68
CA TYR A 167 14.95 17.28 -0.01
C TYR A 167 13.48 17.22 -0.44
N TYR A 168 12.70 18.29 -0.24
CA TYR A 168 11.30 18.29 -0.66
C TYR A 168 11.21 18.23 -2.19
N GLY A 169 10.51 17.22 -2.73
CA GLY A 169 10.42 16.96 -4.17
C GLY A 169 11.68 16.31 -4.79
N LYS A 170 12.73 16.08 -3.99
CA LYS A 170 14.04 15.60 -4.47
C LYS A 170 14.56 14.44 -3.63
N ALA A 171 14.82 13.30 -4.25
CA ALA A 171 15.44 12.14 -3.64
C ALA A 171 16.44 11.47 -4.58
N TYR A 172 17.35 10.66 -4.04
CA TYR A 172 18.31 9.89 -4.80
C TYR A 172 17.92 8.42 -4.82
N HIS A 173 17.77 7.86 -6.02
CA HIS A 173 17.46 6.45 -6.20
C HIS A 173 18.76 5.65 -6.19
N PHE A 174 19.04 4.93 -5.10
CA PHE A 174 20.30 4.22 -4.88
C PHE A 174 20.69 3.28 -6.03
N PHE A 175 19.74 2.50 -6.55
CA PHE A 175 20.02 1.48 -7.56
C PHE A 175 20.15 2.00 -8.99
N TYR A 176 19.34 2.99 -9.38
CA TYR A 176 19.45 3.63 -10.69
C TYR A 176 20.44 4.79 -10.71
N LYS A 177 20.98 5.16 -9.53
CA LYS A 177 21.96 6.24 -9.36
C LYS A 177 21.51 7.57 -9.97
N MET A 178 20.24 7.90 -9.81
CA MET A 178 19.61 9.09 -10.40
C MET A 178 18.71 9.81 -9.41
N GLU A 179 18.49 11.09 -9.64
CA GLU A 179 17.51 11.88 -8.89
C GLU A 179 16.08 11.50 -9.29
N TYR A 180 15.17 11.51 -8.32
CA TYR A 180 13.75 11.25 -8.52
C TYR A 180 12.89 11.93 -7.46
N ASN A 181 11.57 11.78 -7.57
CA ASN A 181 10.64 12.50 -6.71
C ASN A 181 10.50 11.86 -5.31
N SER A 182 10.83 12.61 -4.26
CA SER A 182 10.83 12.13 -2.87
C SER A 182 9.49 11.69 -2.26
N PRO A 183 8.30 12.14 -2.73
CA PRO A 183 7.03 11.66 -2.22
C PRO A 183 6.88 10.14 -2.34
N GLY A 184 7.48 9.51 -3.36
CA GLY A 184 7.53 8.05 -3.48
C GLY A 184 8.11 7.37 -2.24
N ILE A 185 9.28 7.84 -1.76
CA ILE A 185 9.94 7.32 -0.55
C ILE A 185 9.04 7.42 0.67
N THR A 186 8.39 8.57 0.85
CA THR A 186 7.64 8.86 2.07
C THR A 186 6.39 7.99 2.21
N ILE A 187 5.76 7.64 1.08
CA ILE A 187 4.65 6.69 1.03
C ILE A 187 5.13 5.31 1.45
N LEU A 188 6.22 4.84 0.84
CA LEU A 188 6.80 3.52 1.11
C LEU A 188 7.22 3.39 2.58
N ALA A 189 7.79 4.45 3.17
CA ALA A 189 8.13 4.50 4.59
C ALA A 189 6.88 4.42 5.49
N SER A 190 5.77 5.02 5.06
CA SER A 190 4.55 5.15 5.87
C SER A 190 3.72 3.87 5.95
N MET A 191 3.82 2.96 4.97
CA MET A 191 2.88 1.83 4.91
C MET A 191 3.04 0.85 6.07
N LEU A 192 4.27 0.43 6.39
CA LEU A 192 4.51 -0.54 7.47
C LEU A 192 3.96 -0.09 8.84
N PRO A 193 4.25 1.12 9.36
CA PRO A 193 3.70 1.53 10.65
C PRO A 193 2.17 1.60 10.62
N ILE A 194 1.55 2.02 9.51
CA ILE A 194 0.08 2.07 9.39
C ILE A 194 -0.50 0.66 9.43
N VAL A 195 0.07 -0.29 8.68
CA VAL A 195 -0.33 -1.70 8.70
C VAL A 195 -0.24 -2.26 10.11
N LEU A 196 0.91 -2.09 10.77
CA LEU A 196 1.12 -2.59 12.13
C LEU A 196 0.14 -1.94 13.13
N PHE A 197 -0.10 -0.64 13.01
CA PHE A 197 -1.03 0.09 13.86
C PHE A 197 -2.45 -0.44 13.74
N CYS A 198 -2.96 -0.56 12.51
CA CYS A 198 -4.31 -1.05 12.24
C CYS A 198 -4.46 -2.54 12.61
N PHE A 199 -3.47 -3.38 12.29
CA PHE A 199 -3.61 -4.84 12.44
C PHE A 199 -3.40 -5.32 13.87
N ASN A 200 -2.55 -4.66 14.66
CA ASN A 200 -2.32 -5.02 16.06
C ASN A 200 -3.39 -4.43 17.00
N GLY A 201 -4.25 -3.53 16.49
CA GLY A 201 -5.38 -3.02 17.24
C GLY A 201 -4.96 -2.20 18.47
N TYR A 202 -3.86 -1.44 18.37
CA TYR A 202 -3.38 -0.57 19.43
C TYR A 202 -4.43 0.47 19.87
N LEU A 203 -5.36 0.83 18.98
CA LEU A 203 -6.54 1.62 19.28
C LEU A 203 -7.49 0.95 20.29
N LEU A 204 -7.58 -0.38 20.29
CA LEU A 204 -8.64 -1.14 20.97
C LEU A 204 -8.18 -1.77 22.28
N LYS A 205 -6.94 -2.29 22.35
CA LYS A 205 -6.39 -2.98 23.54
C LYS A 205 -4.96 -2.48 23.83
N ILE A 206 -4.74 -1.90 25.01
CA ILE A 206 -3.40 -1.67 25.56
C ILE A 206 -3.15 -2.80 26.55
N ASP A 207 -2.19 -3.65 26.22
CA ASP A 207 -1.72 -4.70 27.12
C ASP A 207 -0.76 -4.08 28.15
N LYS A 208 -0.80 -4.56 29.40
CA LYS A 208 0.05 -3.99 30.48
C LYS A 208 1.53 -4.32 30.33
N LYS A 209 1.88 -5.37 29.57
CA LYS A 209 3.26 -5.77 29.31
C LYS A 209 3.72 -5.28 27.93
N LEU A 210 4.90 -4.65 27.88
CA LEU A 210 5.54 -4.27 26.64
C LEU A 210 5.93 -5.54 25.86
N LYS A 211 5.18 -5.86 24.82
CA LYS A 211 5.49 -6.98 23.92
C LYS A 211 6.56 -6.54 22.92
N TRP A 212 7.43 -7.45 22.49
CA TRP A 212 8.43 -7.19 21.43
C TRP A 212 7.81 -6.59 20.15
N GLN A 213 6.57 -6.95 19.83
CA GLN A 213 5.81 -6.36 18.71
C GLN A 213 5.59 -4.86 18.87
N ASN A 214 5.41 -4.36 20.10
CA ASN A 214 5.22 -2.94 20.38
C ASN A 214 6.54 -2.18 20.25
N VAL A 215 7.65 -2.79 20.68
CA VAL A 215 9.00 -2.24 20.51
C VAL A 215 9.33 -2.12 19.02
N PHE A 216 9.09 -3.19 18.26
CA PHE A 216 9.27 -3.18 16.81
C PHE A 216 8.41 -2.11 16.13
N PHE A 217 7.11 -2.02 16.49
CA PHE A 217 6.23 -0.98 15.98
C PHE A 217 6.76 0.43 16.27
N LEU A 218 7.18 0.70 17.51
CA LEU A 218 7.68 2.02 17.91
C LEU A 218 8.95 2.40 17.14
N PHE A 219 9.86 1.44 16.94
CA PHE A 219 11.06 1.65 16.13
C PHE A 219 10.72 2.00 14.67
N VAL A 220 9.86 1.20 14.02
CA VAL A 220 9.40 1.45 12.66
C VAL A 220 8.68 2.81 12.55
N PHE A 221 7.83 3.13 13.52
CA PHE A 221 7.08 4.38 13.58
C PHE A 221 8.01 5.59 13.65
N LEU A 222 9.03 5.55 14.52
CA LEU A 222 10.01 6.64 14.67
C LEU A 222 10.83 6.86 13.40
N ILE A 223 11.28 5.79 12.75
CA ILE A 223 11.99 5.92 11.46
C ILE A 223 11.08 6.54 10.40
N SER A 224 9.82 6.11 10.35
CA SER A 224 8.84 6.63 9.37
C SER A 224 8.53 8.11 9.60
N LEU A 225 8.46 8.53 10.88
CA LEU A 225 8.36 9.93 11.27
C LEU A 225 9.59 10.72 10.81
N PHE A 226 10.79 10.19 11.04
CA PHE A 226 12.04 10.83 10.63
C PHE A 226 12.13 10.99 9.12
N ILE A 227 11.85 9.93 8.34
CA ILE A 227 11.84 10.00 6.87
C ILE A 227 10.77 11.00 6.39
N SER A 228 9.57 10.96 6.96
CA SER A 228 8.50 11.91 6.59
C SER A 228 8.87 13.35 6.94
N PHE A 229 9.57 13.57 8.05
CA PHE A 229 10.09 14.88 8.43
C PHE A 229 11.17 15.37 7.47
N LEU A 230 12.16 14.51 7.18
CA LEU A 230 13.27 14.77 6.27
C LEU A 230 12.81 15.27 4.89
N PHE A 231 11.76 14.65 4.37
CA PHE A 231 11.18 14.99 3.06
C PHE A 231 9.99 15.95 3.14
N SER A 232 9.67 16.49 4.33
CA SER A 232 8.51 17.37 4.55
C SER A 232 7.18 16.80 4.03
N ALA A 233 6.97 15.50 4.21
CA ALA A 233 5.77 14.79 3.75
C ALA A 233 4.62 14.92 4.74
N ARG A 234 3.55 15.61 4.34
CA ARG A 234 2.43 15.97 5.22
C ARG A 234 1.47 14.82 5.53
N THR A 235 1.26 13.91 4.56
CA THR A 235 0.18 12.91 4.63
C THR A 235 0.32 11.99 5.85
N PHE A 236 1.54 11.59 6.20
CA PHE A 236 1.77 10.73 7.36
C PHE A 236 1.43 11.43 8.67
N PHE A 237 1.88 12.68 8.85
CA PHE A 237 1.55 13.49 10.03
C PHE A 237 0.05 13.76 10.15
N PHE A 238 -0.62 14.07 9.03
CA PHE A 238 -2.08 14.23 9.01
C PHE A 238 -2.79 12.96 9.50
N LEU A 239 -2.40 11.80 9.00
CA LEU A 239 -2.97 10.51 9.43
C LEU A 239 -2.69 10.22 10.90
N ILE A 240 -1.50 10.54 11.39
CA ILE A 240 -1.15 10.38 12.82
C ILE A 240 -2.06 11.26 13.68
N ILE A 241 -2.22 12.54 13.34
CA ILE A 241 -3.10 13.46 14.07
C ILE A 241 -4.55 12.94 14.08
N ALA A 242 -5.06 12.53 12.92
CA ALA A 242 -6.41 11.97 12.82
C ALA A 242 -6.59 10.72 13.70
N ASN A 243 -5.61 9.80 13.70
CA ASN A 243 -5.65 8.61 14.54
C ASN A 243 -5.50 8.91 16.03
N ILE A 244 -4.71 9.92 16.41
CA ILE A 244 -4.61 10.39 17.80
C ILE A 244 -5.95 10.94 18.28
N ILE A 245 -6.64 11.75 17.46
CA ILE A 245 -7.97 12.29 17.79
C ILE A 245 -8.95 11.14 18.02
N ILE A 246 -9.01 10.16 17.10
CA ILE A 246 -9.88 8.97 17.26
C ILE A 246 -9.54 8.21 18.55
N LEU A 247 -8.25 8.01 18.84
CA LEU A 247 -7.79 7.32 20.04
C LEU A 247 -8.22 8.06 21.31
N VAL A 248 -8.08 9.38 21.34
CA VAL A 248 -8.52 10.23 22.45
C VAL A 248 -10.03 10.09 22.66
N LEU A 249 -10.83 10.16 21.60
CA LEU A 249 -12.29 10.00 21.68
C LEU A 249 -12.69 8.63 22.25
N ILE A 250 -12.06 7.55 21.77
CA ILE A 250 -12.30 6.18 22.29
C ILE A 250 -11.94 6.10 23.78
N ARG A 251 -10.85 6.75 24.21
CA ARG A 251 -10.42 6.73 25.62
C ARG A 251 -11.37 7.51 26.50
N LEU A 252 -11.81 8.68 26.06
CA LEU A 252 -12.82 9.47 26.76
C LEU A 252 -14.09 8.65 26.92
N TRP A 253 -14.61 8.06 25.85
CA TRP A 253 -15.79 7.19 25.92
C TRP A 253 -15.66 6.09 26.97
N LYS A 254 -14.51 5.38 26.99
CA LYS A 254 -14.23 4.34 27.98
C LYS A 254 -14.22 4.88 29.41
N ILE A 255 -13.66 6.07 29.65
CA ILE A 255 -13.62 6.71 30.98
C ILE A 255 -15.03 7.08 31.44
N TYR A 256 -15.84 7.69 30.56
CA TYR A 256 -17.22 8.08 30.88
C TYR A 256 -18.12 6.86 31.14
N SER A 257 -17.82 5.73 30.49
CA SER A 257 -18.55 4.47 30.65
C SER A 257 -18.26 3.72 31.97
N ILE A 258 -17.30 4.14 32.81
CA ILE A 258 -17.00 3.45 34.08
C ILE A 258 -18.08 3.80 35.12
N PRO A 259 -18.92 2.86 35.58
CA PRO A 259 -20.06 3.17 36.45
C PRO A 259 -19.63 3.70 37.84
N ASN A 260 -18.58 3.13 38.42
CA ASN A 260 -18.22 3.34 39.84
C ASN A 260 -17.29 4.55 40.08
N LYS A 261 -17.16 5.49 39.14
CA LYS A 261 -16.32 6.68 39.32
C LYS A 261 -17.16 7.96 39.35
N GLY A 262 -16.84 8.83 40.30
CA GLY A 262 -17.54 10.10 40.49
C GLY A 262 -17.51 10.98 39.24
N ILE A 263 -18.58 11.76 39.05
CA ILE A 263 -18.75 12.65 37.88
C ILE A 263 -17.58 13.64 37.77
N TYR A 264 -17.15 14.21 38.90
CA TYR A 264 -16.01 15.13 38.96
C TYR A 264 -14.70 14.51 38.48
N TYR A 265 -14.42 13.25 38.86
CA TYR A 265 -13.24 12.53 38.38
C TYR A 265 -13.26 12.36 36.85
N LYS A 266 -14.40 11.94 36.30
CA LYS A 266 -14.57 11.75 34.86
C LYS A 266 -14.38 13.07 34.11
N PHE A 267 -14.95 14.16 34.64
CA PHE A 267 -14.82 15.49 34.06
C PHE A 267 -13.38 16.01 34.10
N ILE A 268 -12.71 15.96 35.27
CA ILE A 268 -11.34 16.46 35.43
C ILE A 268 -10.37 15.70 34.51
N ILE A 269 -10.42 14.37 34.50
CA ILE A 269 -9.54 13.58 33.63
C ILE A 269 -9.89 13.79 32.16
N GLY A 270 -11.19 13.83 31.82
CA GLY A 270 -11.63 14.08 30.45
C GLY A 270 -11.12 15.43 29.93
N PHE A 271 -11.26 16.48 30.74
CA PHE A 271 -10.74 17.81 30.45
C PHE A 271 -9.22 17.80 30.31
N LEU A 272 -8.49 17.16 31.22
CA LEU A 272 -7.02 17.12 31.18
C LEU A 272 -6.50 16.40 29.92
N ILE A 273 -7.11 15.26 29.55
CA ILE A 273 -6.78 14.53 28.32
C ILE A 273 -7.02 15.42 27.09
N LEU A 274 -8.19 16.08 27.03
CA LEU A 274 -8.52 16.98 25.92
C LEU A 274 -7.56 18.17 25.87
N PHE A 275 -7.30 18.82 26.99
CA PHE A 275 -6.42 19.97 27.09
C PHE A 275 -5.00 19.64 26.63
N VAL A 276 -4.40 18.55 27.12
CA VAL A 276 -3.06 18.12 26.72
C VAL A 276 -3.02 17.76 25.24
N SER A 277 -4.03 17.04 24.74
CA SER A 277 -4.08 16.60 23.34
C SER A 277 -4.27 17.79 22.38
N CYS A 278 -5.24 18.65 22.65
CA CYS A 278 -5.52 19.84 21.85
C CYS A 278 -4.35 20.82 21.87
N SER A 279 -3.74 21.06 23.05
CA SER A 279 -2.55 21.90 23.15
C SER A 279 -1.38 21.33 22.34
N SER A 280 -1.11 20.03 22.45
CA SER A 280 -0.02 19.38 21.70
C SER A 280 -0.25 19.46 20.19
N ILE A 281 -1.47 19.22 19.73
CA ILE A 281 -1.84 19.33 18.30
C ILE A 281 -1.72 20.79 17.84
N TYR A 282 -2.22 21.74 18.62
CA TYR A 282 -2.15 23.16 18.30
C TYR A 282 -0.70 23.65 18.19
N PHE A 283 0.14 23.35 19.17
CA PHE A 283 1.57 23.71 19.13
C PHE A 283 2.26 23.05 17.95
N PHE A 284 2.01 21.77 17.67
CA PHE A 284 2.56 21.12 16.49
C PHE A 284 2.14 21.83 15.19
N LEU A 285 0.85 22.12 15.04
CA LEU A 285 0.30 22.74 13.85
C LEU A 285 0.81 24.18 13.65
N LYS A 286 0.98 24.95 14.73
CA LYS A 286 1.41 26.34 14.68
C LYS A 286 2.92 26.53 14.59
N GLU A 287 3.68 25.78 15.38
CA GLU A 287 5.12 26.02 15.61
C GLU A 287 6.02 25.21 14.66
N THR A 288 5.49 24.18 14.00
CA THR A 288 6.30 23.38 13.06
C THR A 288 6.01 23.78 11.61
N TYR A 289 7.05 23.79 10.77
CA TYR A 289 6.90 24.03 9.33
C TYR A 289 5.90 23.05 8.68
N ILE A 290 5.97 21.76 9.02
CA ILE A 290 5.03 20.75 8.50
C ILE A 290 3.61 21.03 9.00
N GLY A 291 3.45 21.39 10.26
CA GLY A 291 2.18 21.80 10.85
C GLY A 291 1.55 22.98 10.10
N GLN A 292 2.32 24.03 9.84
CA GLN A 292 1.86 25.18 9.08
C GLN A 292 1.49 24.80 7.65
N ARG A 293 2.21 23.88 7.00
CA ARG A 293 1.83 23.37 5.68
C ARG A 293 0.59 22.48 5.70
N ILE A 294 0.24 21.89 6.85
CA ILE A 294 -1.02 21.15 7.05
C ILE A 294 -2.16 22.15 7.27
N MET A 295 -1.97 23.20 8.07
CA MET A 295 -2.99 24.23 8.33
C MET A 295 -3.27 25.11 7.11
N ASN A 296 -2.21 25.64 6.51
CA ASN A 296 -2.24 26.63 5.44
C ASN A 296 -2.09 25.99 4.06
N GLY A 297 -2.22 24.66 3.98
CA GLY A 297 -2.28 23.98 2.69
C GLY A 297 -3.47 24.53 1.91
N ILE A 298 -3.25 24.93 0.65
CA ILE A 298 -4.32 25.40 -0.22
C ILE A 298 -5.14 24.19 -0.70
N TYR A 299 -5.88 23.57 0.20
CA TYR A 299 -6.75 22.44 -0.12
C TYR A 299 -7.89 22.85 -1.05
N SER A 300 -8.29 24.13 -1.01
CA SER A 300 -9.23 24.74 -1.95
C SER A 300 -8.71 24.67 -3.39
N GLU A 301 -7.42 24.98 -3.62
CA GLU A 301 -6.81 24.82 -4.95
C GLU A 301 -6.82 23.35 -5.38
N LYS A 302 -6.44 22.41 -4.52
CA LYS A 302 -6.48 20.98 -4.87
C LYS A 302 -7.89 20.47 -5.19
N LEU A 303 -8.90 20.94 -4.46
CA LEU A 303 -10.31 20.60 -4.72
C LEU A 303 -10.81 21.24 -6.01
N ASN A 304 -10.53 22.53 -6.24
CA ASN A 304 -10.86 23.23 -7.47
C ASN A 304 -10.19 22.57 -8.67
N HIS A 305 -8.95 22.15 -8.55
CA HIS A 305 -8.24 21.38 -9.57
C HIS A 305 -8.85 20.00 -9.84
N HIS A 306 -9.34 19.32 -8.81
CA HIS A 306 -10.12 18.10 -9.00
C HIS A 306 -11.40 18.36 -9.81
N VAL A 307 -12.11 19.45 -9.50
CA VAL A 307 -13.31 19.90 -10.22
C VAL A 307 -13.00 20.32 -11.66
N ASP A 308 -11.96 21.13 -11.85
CA ASP A 308 -11.48 21.60 -13.15
C ASP A 308 -11.04 20.43 -14.03
N TYR A 309 -10.36 19.45 -13.47
CA TYR A 309 -9.98 18.23 -14.18
C TYR A 309 -11.20 17.52 -14.76
N TRP A 310 -12.23 17.27 -13.93
CA TRP A 310 -13.45 16.62 -14.38
C TRP A 310 -14.26 17.47 -15.36
N ASN A 311 -14.25 18.79 -15.22
CA ASN A 311 -14.88 19.71 -16.17
C ASN A 311 -14.16 19.78 -17.52
N THR A 312 -12.84 19.55 -17.53
CA THR A 312 -11.98 19.59 -18.72
C THR A 312 -11.91 18.24 -19.44
N ILE A 313 -12.40 17.15 -18.83
CA ILE A 313 -12.63 15.87 -19.53
C ILE A 313 -13.82 16.05 -20.49
N LYS A 314 -13.59 16.72 -21.63
CA LYS A 314 -14.46 16.68 -22.80
C LYS A 314 -13.68 16.22 -24.02
N LYS A 315 -14.14 15.09 -24.57
CA LYS A 315 -13.88 14.41 -25.84
C LYS A 315 -12.44 14.26 -26.36
N ASP A 316 -11.53 15.20 -26.17
CA ASP A 316 -10.14 15.08 -26.64
C ASP A 316 -9.15 15.71 -25.64
N PHE A 317 -8.49 14.84 -24.89
CA PHE A 317 -7.15 15.03 -24.29
C PHE A 317 -6.91 16.12 -23.21
N PHE A 318 -6.75 15.62 -21.97
CA PHE A 318 -5.80 15.98 -20.90
C PHE A 318 -5.15 17.37 -20.85
N ILE A 319 -5.65 18.23 -19.95
CA ILE A 319 -4.86 19.33 -19.36
C ILE A 319 -4.76 19.06 -17.85
N TYR A 320 -3.54 18.93 -17.33
CA TYR A 320 -3.34 18.89 -15.89
C TYR A 320 -3.71 20.24 -15.27
N PRO A 321 -4.33 20.25 -14.10
CA PRO A 321 -4.29 21.43 -13.25
C PRO A 321 -2.84 21.69 -12.85
N LYS A 322 -2.30 22.81 -13.34
CA LYS A 322 -1.00 23.35 -12.93
C LYS A 322 -1.20 24.13 -11.64
N ILE A 323 -0.39 23.86 -10.63
CA ILE A 323 -0.30 24.69 -9.42
C ILE A 323 0.95 25.56 -9.59
N THR A 324 0.76 26.84 -9.85
CA THR A 324 1.85 27.83 -9.78
C THR A 324 2.00 28.26 -8.32
N ILE A 325 3.06 27.83 -7.66
CA ILE A 325 3.44 28.31 -6.32
C ILE A 325 4.46 29.44 -6.52
N GLY A 326 3.99 30.69 -6.41
CA GLY A 326 4.79 31.88 -6.73
C GLY A 326 5.04 32.04 -8.24
N SER A 327 5.99 32.91 -8.61
CA SER A 327 6.34 33.21 -10.01
C SER A 327 7.24 32.16 -10.68
N GLU A 328 7.78 31.19 -9.93
CA GLU A 328 8.89 30.35 -10.40
C GLU A 328 8.63 28.84 -10.38
N TYR A 329 7.65 28.34 -9.60
CA TYR A 329 7.48 26.90 -9.41
C TYR A 329 6.10 26.42 -9.86
N THR A 330 6.06 25.53 -10.86
CA THR A 330 4.82 24.84 -11.28
C THR A 330 4.85 23.39 -10.81
N PHE A 331 3.90 23.00 -9.97
CA PHE A 331 3.68 21.62 -9.54
C PHE A 331 2.47 21.02 -10.26
N TRP A 332 2.57 19.75 -10.63
CA TRP A 332 1.51 19.00 -11.28
C TRP A 332 0.77 18.16 -10.23
N TYR A 333 -0.57 18.15 -10.27
CA TYR A 333 -1.38 17.31 -9.37
C TYR A 333 -1.54 15.89 -9.96
N HIS A 334 -1.15 14.88 -9.18
CA HIS A 334 -1.15 13.47 -9.58
C HIS A 334 -1.80 12.62 -8.48
N ASN A 335 -2.47 11.54 -8.90
CA ASN A 335 -2.93 10.46 -8.05
C ASN A 335 -3.06 9.20 -8.91
N ILE A 336 -3.08 8.02 -8.29
CA ILE A 336 -3.11 6.74 -9.02
C ILE A 336 -4.24 6.65 -10.05
N PHE A 337 -5.42 7.19 -9.75
CA PHE A 337 -6.57 7.15 -10.64
C PHE A 337 -6.37 8.07 -11.85
N PHE A 338 -5.82 9.25 -11.64
CA PHE A 338 -5.52 10.24 -12.67
C PHE A 338 -4.34 9.83 -13.54
N ASP A 339 -3.35 9.17 -12.95
CA ASP A 339 -2.20 8.65 -13.70
C ASP A 339 -2.60 7.41 -14.50
N SER A 340 -3.48 6.56 -13.96
CA SER A 340 -4.16 5.50 -14.71
C SER A 340 -4.96 6.07 -15.88
N HIS A 341 -5.71 7.16 -15.65
CA HIS A 341 -6.45 7.85 -16.70
C HIS A 341 -5.52 8.40 -17.79
N LYS A 342 -4.45 9.10 -17.40
CA LYS A 342 -3.48 9.70 -18.33
C LYS A 342 -2.78 8.68 -19.20
N THR A 343 -2.23 7.67 -18.55
CA THR A 343 -1.36 6.72 -19.25
C THR A 343 -2.19 5.70 -20.00
N SER A 344 -3.41 5.37 -19.57
CA SER A 344 -4.15 4.24 -20.14
C SER A 344 -5.64 4.48 -20.38
N GLY A 345 -6.07 5.75 -20.31
CA GLY A 345 -7.42 6.18 -20.67
C GLY A 345 -8.51 5.99 -19.60
N PRO A 346 -9.73 6.48 -19.90
CA PRO A 346 -10.87 6.49 -18.97
C PRO A 346 -11.32 5.13 -18.49
N ILE A 347 -11.31 4.14 -19.37
CA ILE A 347 -11.72 2.77 -19.04
C ILE A 347 -10.82 2.19 -17.95
N THR A 348 -9.51 2.40 -18.06
CA THR A 348 -8.54 1.88 -17.10
C THR A 348 -8.72 2.50 -15.71
N ALA A 349 -8.87 3.83 -15.64
CA ALA A 349 -9.17 4.51 -14.39
C ALA A 349 -10.51 4.06 -13.79
N LEU A 350 -11.55 3.89 -14.62
CA LEU A 350 -12.86 3.44 -14.19
C LEU A 350 -12.81 2.04 -13.54
N ILE A 351 -12.06 1.10 -14.12
CA ILE A 351 -11.87 -0.24 -13.53
C ILE A 351 -11.25 -0.13 -12.13
N LEU A 352 -10.24 0.73 -11.97
CA LEU A 352 -9.60 0.95 -10.66
C LEU A 352 -10.55 1.59 -9.65
N TYR A 353 -11.38 2.56 -10.07
CA TYR A 353 -12.44 3.13 -9.23
C TYR A 353 -13.45 2.07 -8.79
N ILE A 354 -13.92 1.24 -9.71
CA ILE A 354 -14.84 0.13 -9.42
C ILE A 354 -14.21 -0.81 -8.40
N TYR A 355 -12.95 -1.19 -8.58
CA TYR A 355 -12.22 -2.02 -7.62
C TYR A 355 -12.13 -1.36 -6.24
N SER A 356 -11.76 -0.07 -6.18
CA SER A 356 -11.67 0.67 -4.92
C SER A 356 -13.02 0.70 -4.19
N VAL A 357 -14.09 1.10 -4.87
CA VAL A 357 -15.44 1.16 -4.29
C VAL A 357 -15.91 -0.24 -3.86
N PHE A 358 -15.67 -1.26 -4.67
CA PHE A 358 -16.04 -2.64 -4.36
C PHE A 358 -15.38 -3.14 -3.07
N ILE A 359 -14.07 -2.93 -2.92
CA ILE A 359 -13.34 -3.30 -1.71
C ILE A 359 -13.84 -2.51 -0.49
N PHE A 360 -14.10 -1.20 -0.64
CA PHE A 360 -14.68 -0.38 0.41
C PHE A 360 -16.02 -0.92 0.90
N LEU A 361 -16.94 -1.23 -0.01
CA LEU A 361 -18.28 -1.73 0.33
C LEU A 361 -18.22 -3.07 1.06
N ILE A 362 -17.32 -3.97 0.66
CA ILE A 362 -17.12 -5.24 1.37
C ILE A 362 -16.57 -5.01 2.77
N ALA A 363 -15.53 -4.18 2.90
CA ALA A 363 -14.92 -3.89 4.20
C ALA A 363 -15.91 -3.21 5.15
N LEU A 364 -16.72 -2.27 4.66
CA LEU A 364 -17.77 -1.61 5.41
C LEU A 364 -18.85 -2.59 5.85
N LYS A 365 -19.39 -3.40 4.92
CA LYS A 365 -20.42 -4.40 5.22
C LYS A 365 -19.96 -5.37 6.31
N LYS A 366 -18.73 -5.89 6.22
CA LYS A 366 -18.18 -6.80 7.22
C LYS A 366 -17.89 -6.11 8.56
N SER A 367 -17.45 -4.85 8.54
CA SER A 367 -17.25 -4.06 9.76
C SER A 367 -18.56 -3.76 10.50
N LEU A 368 -19.65 -3.49 9.78
CA LEU A 368 -20.98 -3.26 10.36
C LEU A 368 -21.54 -4.51 11.06
N LYS A 369 -21.12 -5.71 10.65
CA LYS A 369 -21.43 -6.98 11.35
C LYS A 369 -20.64 -7.18 12.65
N ARG A 370 -19.90 -6.16 13.12
CA ARG A 370 -19.11 -6.15 14.37
C ARG A 370 -17.98 -7.18 14.43
N ASP A 371 -17.49 -7.65 13.29
CA ASP A 371 -16.21 -8.38 13.25
C ASP A 371 -15.05 -7.41 13.50
N TYR A 372 -14.43 -7.52 14.67
CA TYR A 372 -13.25 -6.72 15.05
C TYR A 372 -12.11 -6.82 14.03
N ARG A 373 -11.99 -7.93 13.29
CA ARG A 373 -10.95 -8.11 12.27
C ARG A 373 -11.26 -7.29 11.03
N SER A 374 -12.49 -7.39 10.52
CA SER A 374 -12.97 -6.59 9.41
C SER A 374 -12.89 -5.09 9.70
N PHE A 375 -13.14 -4.67 10.94
CA PHE A 375 -12.92 -3.29 11.37
C PHE A 375 -11.46 -2.84 11.21
N ARG A 376 -10.48 -3.68 11.51
CA ARG A 376 -9.05 -3.34 11.35
C ARG A 376 -8.65 -3.17 9.88
N TYR A 377 -9.19 -4.02 8.99
CA TYR A 377 -8.95 -3.88 7.55
C TYR A 377 -9.63 -2.67 6.96
N PHE A 378 -10.85 -2.37 7.40
CA PHE A 378 -11.55 -1.15 7.03
C PHE A 378 -10.83 0.11 7.52
N HIS A 379 -10.34 0.09 8.77
CA HIS A 379 -9.54 1.19 9.31
C HIS A 379 -8.24 1.39 8.52
N PHE A 380 -7.53 0.32 8.17
CA PHE A 380 -6.37 0.41 7.27
C PHE A 380 -6.75 1.01 5.92
N TYR A 381 -7.86 0.55 5.31
CA TYR A 381 -8.36 1.08 4.04
C TYR A 381 -8.62 2.59 4.12
N ILE A 382 -9.25 3.09 5.19
CA ILE A 382 -9.46 4.52 5.42
C ILE A 382 -8.13 5.27 5.53
N CYS A 383 -7.13 4.73 6.23
CA CYS A 383 -5.80 5.34 6.30
C CYS A 383 -5.04 5.29 4.97
N PHE A 384 -5.37 4.34 4.10
CA PHE A 384 -4.72 4.14 2.81
C PHE A 384 -5.28 5.07 1.71
N ILE A 385 -6.58 5.38 1.74
CA ILE A 385 -7.23 6.27 0.73
C ILE A 385 -6.51 7.62 0.57
N PRO A 386 -6.15 8.36 1.65
CA PRO A 386 -5.42 9.61 1.49
C PRO A 386 -4.14 9.46 0.69
N TYR A 387 -3.42 8.34 0.82
CA TYR A 387 -2.27 8.07 -0.02
C TYR A 387 -2.67 7.79 -1.47
N LEU A 388 -3.74 7.04 -1.73
CA LEU A 388 -4.23 6.86 -3.11
C LEU A 388 -4.64 8.19 -3.77
N MET A 389 -5.11 9.19 -2.99
CA MET A 389 -5.59 10.48 -3.51
C MET A 389 -4.53 11.58 -3.57
N THR A 390 -3.43 11.49 -2.81
CA THR A 390 -2.48 12.60 -2.64
C THR A 390 -1.09 12.37 -3.24
N THR A 391 -0.88 11.30 -4.00
CA THR A 391 0.47 10.80 -4.35
C THR A 391 0.86 10.90 -5.83
N ILE A 392 2.17 11.06 -6.06
CA ILE A 392 2.89 11.32 -7.32
C ILE A 392 3.21 9.99 -8.06
N PRO A 393 3.32 9.96 -9.42
CA PRO A 393 2.80 8.90 -10.32
C PRO A 393 3.61 7.58 -10.43
N TRP A 394 3.18 6.70 -11.35
CA TRP A 394 3.65 5.34 -11.75
C TRP A 394 5.16 5.07 -11.85
N GLU A 395 5.95 6.12 -11.78
CA GLU A 395 7.35 6.13 -12.15
C GLU A 395 8.28 5.88 -10.96
N SER A 396 7.88 6.20 -9.71
CA SER A 396 8.79 6.13 -8.55
C SER A 396 8.43 5.15 -7.43
N SER A 397 7.17 4.70 -7.31
CA SER A 397 6.76 3.78 -6.21
C SER A 397 5.42 3.06 -6.43
N GLU A 398 4.76 3.26 -7.57
CA GLU A 398 3.38 2.82 -7.76
C GLU A 398 3.23 1.30 -7.80
N SER A 399 4.11 0.57 -8.48
CA SER A 399 3.99 -0.90 -8.56
C SER A 399 3.90 -1.56 -7.17
N GLN A 400 4.66 -1.05 -6.19
CA GLN A 400 4.62 -1.50 -4.80
C GLN A 400 3.28 -1.14 -4.13
N MET A 401 2.78 0.08 -4.36
CA MET A 401 1.50 0.55 -3.84
C MET A 401 0.31 -0.22 -4.43
N VAL A 402 0.30 -0.48 -5.73
CA VAL A 402 -0.73 -1.28 -6.40
C VAL A 402 -0.64 -2.73 -5.96
N ALA A 403 0.57 -3.28 -5.78
CA ALA A 403 0.73 -4.61 -5.19
C ALA A 403 0.18 -4.66 -3.76
N LEU A 404 0.43 -3.65 -2.92
CA LEU A 404 -0.16 -3.57 -1.59
C LEU A 404 -1.70 -3.42 -1.67
N PHE A 405 -2.21 -2.62 -2.61
CA PHE A 405 -3.66 -2.41 -2.77
C PHE A 405 -4.40 -3.66 -3.27
N ALA A 406 -3.80 -4.39 -4.20
CA ALA A 406 -4.26 -5.69 -4.67
C ALA A 406 -4.27 -6.70 -3.52
N GLY A 407 -3.17 -6.74 -2.74
CA GLY A 407 -3.07 -7.59 -1.56
C GLY A 407 -4.11 -7.26 -0.47
N LEU A 408 -4.42 -5.98 -0.28
CA LEU A 408 -5.46 -5.55 0.66
C LEU A 408 -6.85 -6.03 0.20
N GLY A 409 -7.14 -5.95 -1.10
CA GLY A 409 -8.39 -6.47 -1.64
C GLY A 409 -8.52 -7.97 -1.44
N ALA A 410 -7.45 -8.74 -1.67
CA ALA A 410 -7.41 -10.17 -1.36
C ALA A 410 -7.64 -10.44 0.13
N LEU A 411 -7.04 -9.66 1.04
CA LEU A 411 -7.32 -9.77 2.47
C LEU A 411 -8.81 -9.56 2.77
N ILE A 412 -9.38 -8.44 2.32
CA ILE A 412 -10.77 -8.06 2.63
C ILE A 412 -11.79 -9.06 2.05
N THR A 413 -11.56 -9.53 0.82
CA THR A 413 -12.47 -10.44 0.12
C THR A 413 -12.40 -11.88 0.63
N THR A 414 -11.28 -12.29 1.23
CA THR A 414 -11.08 -13.63 1.78
C THR A 414 -11.28 -13.79 3.28
N VAL A 415 -11.67 -12.74 4.00
CA VAL A 415 -12.17 -12.90 5.37
C VAL A 415 -13.46 -13.70 5.32
N ASP A 416 -13.39 -15.01 5.59
CA ASP A 416 -14.56 -15.80 5.94
C ASP A 416 -14.86 -15.65 7.42
N ASP A 417 -16.14 -15.45 7.73
CA ASP A 417 -16.68 -15.33 9.10
C ASP A 417 -16.38 -16.59 9.95
N GLN A 418 -15.95 -17.69 9.32
CA GLN A 418 -15.67 -18.99 9.95
C GLN A 418 -14.18 -19.38 9.99
N THR A 419 -13.25 -18.54 9.55
CA THR A 419 -11.82 -18.91 9.55
C THR A 419 -11.25 -18.88 10.98
N PRO A 420 -10.86 -20.02 11.58
CA PRO A 420 -10.34 -20.06 12.95
C PRO A 420 -8.97 -19.35 13.01
N GLU A 421 -8.71 -18.66 14.12
CA GLU A 421 -7.35 -18.29 14.49
C GLU A 421 -6.65 -19.55 15.01
N MET A 422 -5.98 -20.31 14.13
CA MET A 422 -4.95 -21.27 14.55
C MET A 422 -3.57 -20.63 14.44
#